data_AF-A0A1X7I6Q0-F1
#
_entry.id   AF-A0A1X7I6Q0-F1
#
_cell.length_a   1.000
_cell.length_b   1.000
_cell.length_c   1.000
_cell.angle_alpha   90.00
_cell.angle_beta   90.00
_cell.angle_gamma   90.00
#
_symmetry.space_group_name_H-M   'P 1'
#
loop_
_entity.id
_entity.type
_entity.pdbx_description
1 polymer ?
#
loop_
_entity_poly.entity_id
_entity_poly.type
_entity_poly.pdbx_seq_one_letter_code
_entity_poly.pdbx_strand_id
1 'polypeptide(L)'
;MRYELQKFDDFVSNYLSSENNKQLSTSEFHQWKQTFIKEQERIQNAFMALAFSNNDDKIIERQIQLYQNKLILLSNELSKHIGSQVNTEENVVADNDLHSRLLIELLKCLTALLTFIEKHFTKYFCQDSIISASYFETSKSILLNKLIGIKEQSLKKKLDPKLLRIIHYHMKNYIDSPKGSSYRKFIYCKTFIAEIHNIVSSSLLGLKLEKQLIVNLIYLNFNVYAFYSYLGKRIIKHYQSKSTYQEQLICLKRFKKLIQQSQIKPDFEFNQGVESLKNTLSKWIEEEISFFKERRQLAIQFKEKSSRKNLPAKNTDKIYSNLSVAQLTYLMKLMANAKIFTPESLSHLVNFISYNFSTAGQKSLSRKSVRNKMYSIEANTIDNIQQLMEALIEQAESDKELL
;
A
#
# COMPACT_ATOMS: atom_id res chain seq x y z
N MET A 1 29.88 37.58 -20.65
CA MET A 1 29.68 36.81 -19.42
C MET A 1 30.92 35.96 -19.19
N ARG A 2 31.50 35.98 -17.99
CA ARG A 2 32.72 35.22 -17.68
C ARG A 2 32.35 33.75 -17.45
N TYR A 3 33.15 32.83 -17.97
CA TYR A 3 32.95 31.41 -17.71
C TYR A 3 33.50 31.05 -16.32
N GLU A 4 32.60 30.85 -15.34
CA GLU A 4 32.96 30.74 -13.94
C GLU A 4 33.74 29.48 -13.56
N LEU A 5 33.61 28.38 -14.33
CA LEU A 5 34.28 27.10 -14.07
C LEU A 5 35.62 26.93 -14.80
N GLN A 6 36.11 27.97 -15.49
CA GLN A 6 37.29 27.89 -16.35
C GLN A 6 38.50 27.28 -15.64
N LYS A 7 38.79 27.70 -14.40
CA LYS A 7 39.93 27.17 -13.63
C LYS A 7 39.84 25.69 -13.31
N PHE A 8 38.63 25.16 -13.10
CA PHE A 8 38.46 23.71 -12.88
C PHE A 8 38.60 22.93 -14.19
N ASP A 9 38.11 23.49 -15.29
CA ASP A 9 38.32 22.92 -16.63
C ASP A 9 39.80 22.87 -16.99
N ASP A 10 40.53 23.96 -16.77
CA ASP A 10 41.96 24.04 -17.06
C ASP A 10 42.75 23.04 -16.21
N PHE A 11 42.37 22.86 -14.94
CA PHE A 11 42.97 21.85 -14.09
C PHE A 11 42.69 20.43 -14.62
N VAL A 12 41.44 20.09 -14.90
CA VAL A 12 41.09 18.74 -15.36
C VAL A 12 41.67 18.45 -16.75
N SER A 13 41.68 19.43 -17.66
CA SER A 13 42.10 19.24 -19.05
C SER A 13 43.61 19.32 -19.23
N ASN A 14 44.29 20.25 -18.56
CA ASN A 14 45.71 20.51 -18.78
C ASN A 14 46.58 19.92 -17.66
N TYR A 15 46.17 20.03 -16.41
CA TYR A 15 46.98 19.56 -15.28
C TYR A 15 46.96 18.03 -15.18
N LEU A 16 45.80 17.37 -15.31
CA LEU A 16 45.72 15.91 -15.27
C LEU A 16 46.30 15.20 -16.49
N SER A 17 46.20 15.79 -17.68
CA SER A 17 46.73 15.18 -18.90
C SER A 17 48.25 15.29 -19.02
N SER A 18 48.84 16.36 -18.47
CA SER A 18 50.27 16.69 -18.60
C SER A 18 51.16 16.10 -17.51
N GLU A 19 50.65 15.86 -16.30
CA GLU A 19 51.47 15.49 -15.12
C GLU A 19 51.30 14.06 -14.60
N ASN A 20 50.79 13.12 -15.41
CA ASN A 20 50.69 11.68 -15.03
C ASN A 20 52.02 11.04 -14.55
N ASN A 21 53.17 11.73 -14.62
CA ASN A 21 54.50 11.25 -14.23
C ASN A 21 55.31 12.15 -13.27
N LYS A 22 54.77 13.25 -12.72
CA LYS A 22 55.51 14.10 -11.75
C LYS A 22 54.99 13.91 -10.32
N GLN A 23 55.90 13.72 -9.37
CA GLN A 23 55.56 13.69 -7.94
C GLN A 23 55.15 15.09 -7.47
N LEU A 24 53.91 15.22 -7.00
CA LEU A 24 53.37 16.46 -6.43
C LEU A 24 54.06 16.76 -5.09
N SER A 25 54.58 17.97 -4.91
CA SER A 25 55.15 18.39 -3.61
C SER A 25 54.05 18.72 -2.59
N THR A 26 54.37 18.60 -1.29
CA THR A 26 53.45 18.96 -0.21
C THR A 26 53.03 20.44 -0.26
N SER A 27 53.94 21.34 -0.65
CA SER A 27 53.63 22.76 -0.84
C SER A 27 52.65 23.00 -1.99
N GLU A 28 52.83 22.33 -3.14
CA GLU A 28 51.92 22.44 -4.28
C GLU A 28 50.53 21.87 -3.95
N PHE A 29 50.49 20.75 -3.23
CA PHE A 29 49.23 20.18 -2.72
C PHE A 29 48.44 21.20 -1.88
N HIS A 30 49.09 21.84 -0.90
CA HIS A 30 48.44 22.84 -0.05
C HIS A 30 48.01 24.09 -0.83
N GLN A 31 48.81 24.53 -1.80
CA GLN A 31 48.48 25.67 -2.65
C GLN A 31 47.26 25.38 -3.54
N TRP A 32 47.20 24.22 -4.18
CA TRP A 32 46.05 23.81 -4.98
C TRP A 32 44.80 23.65 -4.12
N LYS A 33 44.92 23.02 -2.95
CA LYS A 33 43.80 22.89 -2.01
C LYS A 33 43.21 24.25 -1.62
N GLN A 34 44.07 25.23 -1.27
CA GLN A 34 43.61 26.60 -0.97
C GLN A 34 42.98 27.26 -2.20
N THR A 35 43.52 27.02 -3.39
CA THR A 35 42.99 27.54 -4.65
C THR A 35 41.58 27.02 -4.91
N PHE A 36 41.34 25.71 -4.71
CA PHE A 36 40.02 25.13 -4.90
C PHE A 36 38.97 25.71 -3.94
N ILE A 37 39.34 25.92 -2.66
CA ILE A 37 38.44 26.53 -1.67
C ILE A 37 38.07 27.96 -2.09
N LYS A 38 39.07 28.79 -2.45
CA LYS A 38 38.83 30.17 -2.91
C LYS A 38 37.97 30.23 -4.17
N GLU A 39 38.22 29.33 -5.12
CA GLU A 39 37.41 29.25 -6.34
C GLU A 39 35.99 28.79 -6.07
N GLN A 40 35.79 27.81 -5.18
CA GLN A 40 34.46 27.40 -4.76
C GLN A 40 33.65 28.57 -4.20
N GLU A 41 34.21 29.35 -3.28
CA GLU A 41 33.56 30.53 -2.70
C GLU A 41 33.27 31.60 -3.76
N ARG A 42 34.24 31.88 -4.64
CA ARG A 42 34.08 32.84 -5.74
C ARG A 42 32.93 32.46 -6.67
N ILE A 43 32.83 31.17 -7.04
CA ILE A 43 31.77 30.65 -7.92
C ILE A 43 30.40 30.72 -7.22
N GLN A 44 30.32 30.37 -5.93
CA GLN A 44 29.08 30.50 -5.16
C GLN A 44 28.59 31.95 -5.13
N ASN A 45 29.48 32.90 -4.88
CA ASN A 45 29.16 34.33 -4.91
C ASN A 45 28.72 34.79 -6.31
N ALA A 46 29.37 34.30 -7.38
CA ALA A 46 28.98 34.61 -8.76
C ALA A 46 27.58 34.07 -9.08
N PHE A 47 27.23 32.86 -8.65
CA PHE A 47 25.87 32.32 -8.81
C PHE A 47 24.84 33.14 -8.04
N MET A 48 25.13 33.56 -6.80
CA MET A 48 24.23 34.43 -6.05
C MET A 48 24.04 35.79 -6.75
N ALA A 49 25.12 36.40 -7.24
CA ALA A 49 25.05 37.64 -8.02
C ALA A 49 24.21 37.48 -9.30
N LEU A 50 24.30 36.31 -9.96
CA LEU A 50 23.42 35.98 -11.08
C LEU A 50 21.95 35.90 -10.65
N ALA A 51 21.65 35.30 -9.50
CA ALA A 51 20.28 35.20 -8.98
C ALA A 51 19.66 36.57 -8.67
N PHE A 52 20.47 37.53 -8.21
CA PHE A 52 20.06 38.90 -7.91
C PHE A 52 20.19 39.87 -9.10
N SER A 53 20.60 39.38 -10.25
CA SER A 53 20.72 40.20 -11.45
C SER A 53 19.35 40.53 -12.05
N ASN A 54 19.28 41.60 -12.84
CA ASN A 54 18.07 41.98 -13.58
C ASN A 54 17.82 41.09 -14.82
N ASN A 55 18.41 39.90 -14.88
CA ASN A 55 18.24 38.97 -15.99
C ASN A 55 16.89 38.25 -15.89
N ASP A 56 16.32 37.89 -17.04
CA ASP A 56 15.10 37.09 -17.08
C ASP A 56 15.32 35.70 -16.46
N ASP A 57 14.28 35.18 -15.79
CA ASP A 57 14.27 33.86 -15.16
C ASP A 57 14.75 32.75 -16.12
N LYS A 58 14.37 32.80 -17.40
CA LYS A 58 14.78 31.81 -18.42
C LYS A 58 16.29 31.84 -18.69
N ILE A 59 16.90 33.02 -18.60
CA ILE A 59 18.35 33.19 -18.81
C ILE A 59 19.09 32.62 -17.60
N ILE A 60 18.63 32.95 -16.39
CA ILE A 60 19.17 32.40 -15.14
C ILE A 60 19.05 30.87 -15.14
N GLU A 61 17.87 30.34 -15.50
CA GLU A 61 17.61 28.91 -15.62
C GLU A 61 18.62 28.23 -16.56
N ARG A 62 18.73 28.72 -17.80
CA ARG A 62 19.65 28.15 -18.79
C ARG A 62 21.09 28.14 -18.28
N GLN A 63 21.54 29.21 -17.63
CA GLN A 63 22.91 29.31 -17.12
C GLN A 63 23.17 28.34 -15.97
N ILE A 64 22.26 28.28 -15.00
CA ILE A 64 22.36 27.34 -13.88
C ILE A 64 22.39 25.89 -14.39
N GLN A 65 21.56 25.54 -15.36
CA GLN A 65 21.55 24.20 -15.96
C GLN A 65 22.83 23.89 -16.74
N LEU A 66 23.40 24.87 -17.44
CA LEU A 66 24.70 24.71 -18.11
C LEU A 66 25.82 24.44 -17.10
N TYR A 67 25.88 25.19 -16.01
CA TYR A 67 26.85 24.95 -14.94
C TYR A 67 26.62 23.61 -14.25
N GLN A 68 25.38 23.24 -13.97
CA GLN A 68 25.03 21.92 -13.42
C GLN A 68 25.58 20.80 -14.32
N ASN A 69 25.25 20.82 -15.62
CA ASN A 69 25.70 19.79 -16.55
C ASN A 69 27.22 19.73 -16.64
N LYS A 70 27.89 20.88 -16.64
CA LYS A 70 29.35 20.93 -16.71
C LYS A 70 30.02 20.39 -15.44
N LEU A 71 29.48 20.72 -14.26
CA LEU A 71 29.94 20.14 -12.99
C LEU A 71 29.73 18.62 -12.94
N ILE A 72 28.63 18.10 -13.48
CA ILE A 72 28.37 16.66 -13.59
C ILE A 72 29.43 16.00 -14.48
N LEU A 73 29.72 16.58 -15.65
CA LEU A 73 30.73 16.08 -16.58
C LEU A 73 32.11 16.01 -15.92
N LEU A 74 32.56 17.11 -15.31
CA LEU A 74 33.84 17.18 -14.61
C LEU A 74 33.93 16.19 -13.45
N SER A 75 32.85 16.05 -12.67
CA SER A 75 32.80 15.11 -11.56
C SER A 75 32.90 13.67 -12.04
N ASN A 76 32.24 13.32 -13.14
CA ASN A 76 32.31 11.99 -13.73
C ASN A 76 33.68 11.69 -14.34
N GLU A 77 34.32 12.68 -14.97
CA GLU A 77 35.68 12.56 -15.51
C GLU A 77 36.69 12.30 -14.39
N LEU A 78 36.69 13.12 -13.34
CA LEU A 78 37.54 12.92 -12.16
C LEU A 78 37.32 11.56 -11.50
N SER A 79 36.07 11.09 -11.45
CA SER A 79 35.75 9.79 -10.87
C SER A 79 36.37 8.63 -11.64
N LYS A 80 36.49 8.75 -12.97
CA LYS A 80 37.20 7.76 -13.79
C LYS A 80 38.68 7.75 -13.46
N HIS A 81 39.32 8.91 -13.32
CA HIS A 81 40.73 9.02 -12.95
C HIS A 81 41.02 8.42 -11.55
N ILE A 82 40.17 8.73 -10.57
CA ILE A 82 40.26 8.15 -9.22
C ILE A 82 40.05 6.62 -9.28
N GLY A 83 39.02 6.14 -9.99
CA GLY A 83 38.73 4.71 -10.12
C GLY A 83 39.80 3.93 -10.91
N SER A 84 40.48 4.56 -11.87
CA SER A 84 41.61 3.96 -12.58
C SER A 84 42.89 3.86 -11.74
N GLN A 85 43.03 4.71 -10.72
CA GLN A 85 44.18 4.68 -9.78
C GLN A 85 43.98 3.70 -8.61
N VAL A 86 42.75 3.23 -8.37
CA VAL A 86 42.40 2.34 -7.23
C VAL A 86 42.24 0.86 -7.64
N ASN A 87 42.28 0.54 -8.93
CA ASN A 87 42.03 -0.81 -9.46
C ASN A 87 43.30 -1.62 -9.81
N THR A 88 44.47 -1.30 -9.25
CA THR A 88 45.54 -2.29 -9.14
C THR A 88 45.35 -3.04 -7.84
N GLU A 89 44.96 -4.30 -7.95
CA GLU A 89 44.80 -5.26 -6.87
C GLU A 89 45.98 -5.18 -5.90
N GLU A 90 45.66 -5.20 -4.61
CA GLU A 90 46.61 -5.08 -3.49
C GLU A 90 47.33 -3.72 -3.41
N ASN A 91 46.70 -2.76 -2.73
CA ASN A 91 47.29 -2.15 -1.53
C ASN A 91 46.31 -1.15 -0.92
N VAL A 92 46.26 -1.16 0.41
CA VAL A 92 45.86 -0.03 1.25
C VAL A 92 46.43 1.23 0.60
N VAL A 93 45.59 2.24 0.33
CA VAL A 93 46.04 3.57 -0.12
C VAL A 93 47.22 3.96 0.75
N ALA A 94 48.43 3.91 0.20
CA ALA A 94 49.60 4.36 0.92
C ALA A 94 49.33 5.83 1.26
N ASP A 95 49.47 6.17 2.54
CA ASP A 95 49.16 7.47 3.16
C ASP A 95 49.85 8.68 2.47
N ASN A 96 50.68 8.43 1.46
CA ASN A 96 51.57 9.35 0.77
C ASN A 96 51.19 9.72 -0.68
N ASP A 97 50.11 9.20 -1.29
CA ASP A 97 49.72 9.67 -2.63
C ASP A 97 48.97 11.02 -2.57
N LEU A 98 49.74 12.10 -2.62
CA LEU A 98 49.24 13.47 -2.65
C LEU A 98 48.40 13.76 -3.90
N HIS A 99 48.62 13.05 -5.01
CA HIS A 99 47.88 13.27 -6.25
C HIS A 99 46.44 12.75 -6.11
N SER A 100 46.25 11.48 -5.73
CA SER A 100 44.92 10.93 -5.44
C SER A 100 44.15 11.77 -4.42
N ARG A 101 44.84 12.22 -3.35
CA ARG A 101 44.25 13.11 -2.35
C ARG A 101 43.79 14.44 -2.95
N LEU A 102 44.56 15.02 -3.87
CA LEU A 102 44.20 16.26 -4.54
C LEU A 102 42.95 16.10 -5.41
N LEU A 103 42.84 14.99 -6.14
CA LEU A 103 41.65 14.67 -6.95
C LEU A 103 40.40 14.52 -6.08
N ILE A 104 40.54 13.88 -4.92
CA ILE A 104 39.46 13.75 -3.94
C ILE A 104 39.04 15.13 -3.41
N GLU A 105 39.98 16.03 -3.11
CA GLU A 105 39.65 17.39 -2.66
C GLU A 105 38.95 18.22 -3.75
N LEU A 106 39.38 18.12 -5.01
CA LEU A 106 38.68 18.75 -6.13
C LEU A 106 37.27 18.19 -6.31
N LEU A 107 37.12 16.86 -6.25
CA LEU A 107 35.83 16.21 -6.37
C LEU A 107 34.85 16.64 -5.26
N LYS A 108 35.35 16.81 -4.03
CA LYS A 108 34.57 17.40 -2.93
C LYS A 108 34.12 18.83 -3.25
N CYS A 109 34.98 19.66 -3.84
CA CYS A 109 34.62 21.02 -4.22
C CYS A 109 33.53 21.05 -5.31
N LEU A 110 33.64 20.24 -6.36
CA LEU A 110 32.61 20.13 -7.40
C LEU A 110 31.28 19.63 -6.84
N THR A 111 31.35 18.64 -5.94
CA THR A 111 30.18 18.10 -5.21
C THR A 111 29.51 19.17 -4.33
N ALA A 112 30.30 20.00 -3.66
CA ALA A 112 29.80 21.11 -2.86
C ALA A 112 29.09 22.17 -3.73
N LEU A 113 29.63 22.48 -4.91
CA LEU A 113 28.98 23.37 -5.87
C LEU A 113 27.66 22.79 -6.41
N LEU A 114 27.62 21.51 -6.78
CA LEU A 114 26.37 20.85 -7.19
C LEU A 114 25.32 20.89 -6.08
N THR A 115 25.74 20.61 -4.83
CA THR A 115 24.85 20.69 -3.65
C THR A 115 24.37 22.13 -3.39
N PHE A 116 25.22 23.12 -3.64
CA PHE A 116 24.87 24.53 -3.52
C PHE A 116 23.79 24.93 -4.55
N ILE A 117 23.97 24.52 -5.81
CA ILE A 117 22.96 24.75 -6.85
C ILE A 117 21.64 24.05 -6.50
N GLU A 118 21.66 22.77 -6.07
CA GLU A 118 20.47 22.01 -5.66
C GLU A 118 19.66 22.77 -4.57
N LYS A 119 20.35 23.36 -3.59
CA LYS A 119 19.73 24.01 -2.43
C LYS A 119 19.24 25.43 -2.70
N HIS A 120 20.02 26.24 -3.41
CA HIS A 120 19.76 27.68 -3.56
C HIS A 120 19.04 28.02 -4.86
N PHE A 121 19.11 27.13 -5.87
CA PHE A 121 18.55 27.35 -7.20
C PHE A 121 17.52 26.27 -7.56
N THR A 122 16.74 25.78 -6.59
CA THR A 122 15.79 24.66 -6.79
C THR A 122 14.79 24.91 -7.92
N LYS A 123 14.37 26.16 -8.15
CA LYS A 123 13.50 26.56 -9.26
C LYS A 123 14.15 26.37 -10.64
N TYR A 124 15.47 26.52 -10.72
CA TYR A 124 16.24 26.53 -11.96
C TYR A 124 16.99 25.22 -12.21
N PHE A 125 17.13 24.39 -11.18
CA PHE A 125 17.87 23.15 -11.20
C PHE A 125 17.16 22.07 -12.03
N CYS A 126 17.88 21.48 -13.00
CA CYS A 126 17.34 20.40 -13.83
C CYS A 126 17.33 19.09 -13.04
N GLN A 127 16.17 18.70 -12.51
CA GLN A 127 16.03 17.47 -11.75
C GLN A 127 16.08 16.21 -12.64
N ASP A 128 15.81 16.33 -13.93
CA ASP A 128 15.79 15.19 -14.85
C ASP A 128 17.18 14.83 -15.40
N SER A 129 18.19 15.66 -15.14
CA SER A 129 19.58 15.32 -15.41
C SER A 129 20.02 14.09 -14.61
N ILE A 130 20.91 13.29 -15.21
CA ILE A 130 21.51 12.12 -14.56
C ILE A 130 22.43 12.59 -13.43
N ILE A 131 22.34 11.93 -12.27
CA ILE A 131 23.23 12.20 -11.14
C ILE A 131 24.68 11.78 -11.46
N SER A 132 25.67 12.57 -11.05
CA SER A 132 27.06 12.14 -11.15
C SER A 132 27.33 10.94 -10.22
N ALA A 133 28.13 9.99 -10.70
CA ALA A 133 28.41 8.76 -9.95
C ALA A 133 29.08 9.05 -8.60
N SER A 134 30.03 9.99 -8.59
CA SER A 134 30.68 10.49 -7.37
C SER A 134 29.74 11.13 -6.37
N TYR A 135 28.80 11.96 -6.84
CA TYR A 135 27.86 12.60 -5.94
C TYR A 135 26.94 11.58 -5.27
N PHE A 136 26.51 10.58 -6.04
CA PHE A 136 25.74 9.46 -5.52
C PHE A 136 26.54 8.66 -4.49
N GLU A 137 27.76 8.20 -4.83
CA GLU A 137 28.58 7.37 -3.94
C GLU A 137 28.93 8.08 -2.63
N THR A 138 29.21 9.38 -2.67
CA THR A 138 29.45 10.19 -1.46
C THR A 138 28.23 10.22 -0.54
N SER A 139 27.02 10.19 -1.11
CA SER A 139 25.77 10.24 -0.35
C SER A 139 25.26 8.86 0.07
N LYS A 140 25.69 7.79 -0.62
CA LYS A 140 25.23 6.41 -0.46
C LYS A 140 25.40 5.90 0.96
N SER A 141 26.59 6.07 1.55
CA SER A 141 26.88 5.63 2.92
C SER A 141 25.95 6.29 3.94
N ILE A 142 25.70 7.60 3.79
CA ILE A 142 24.80 8.37 4.64
C ILE A 142 23.36 7.83 4.53
N LEU A 143 22.89 7.55 3.31
CA LEU A 143 21.55 7.00 3.07
C LEU A 143 21.41 5.58 3.63
N LEU A 144 22.41 4.72 3.45
CA LEU A 144 22.42 3.36 4.01
C LEU A 144 22.36 3.38 5.53
N ASN A 145 23.21 4.19 6.18
CA ASN A 145 23.24 4.30 7.64
C ASN A 145 21.89 4.76 8.20
N LYS A 146 21.25 5.76 7.57
CA LYS A 146 19.90 6.20 7.96
C LYS A 146 18.85 5.10 7.75
N LEU A 147 18.94 4.34 6.65
CA LEU A 147 18.01 3.26 6.35
C LEU A 147 18.14 2.09 7.34
N ILE A 148 19.36 1.78 7.79
CA ILE A 148 19.63 0.82 8.87
C ILE A 148 19.01 1.33 10.18
N GLY A 149 19.25 2.59 10.55
CA GLY A 149 18.66 3.19 11.75
C GLY A 149 17.14 3.17 11.76
N ILE A 150 16.50 3.46 10.62
CA ILE A 150 15.04 3.34 10.45
C ILE A 150 14.57 1.91 10.76
N LYS A 151 15.27 0.89 10.25
CA LYS A 151 14.92 -0.51 10.45
C LYS A 151 15.00 -0.89 11.94
N GLU A 152 16.11 -0.56 12.60
CA GLU A 152 16.33 -0.88 14.01
C GLU A 152 15.30 -0.20 14.93
N GLN A 153 15.09 1.10 14.74
CA GLN A 153 14.11 1.85 15.54
C GLN A 153 12.67 1.36 15.28
N SER A 154 12.32 1.05 14.04
CA SER A 154 10.99 0.54 13.68
C SER A 154 10.69 -0.81 14.34
N LEU A 155 11.70 -1.69 14.44
CA LEU A 155 11.59 -2.97 15.13
C LEU A 155 11.37 -2.78 16.64
N LYS A 156 12.15 -1.93 17.30
CA LYS A 156 11.99 -1.60 18.72
C LYS A 156 10.58 -1.07 19.03
N LYS A 157 9.98 -0.32 18.09
CA LYS A 157 8.66 0.28 18.22
C LYS A 157 7.50 -0.60 17.77
N LYS A 158 7.77 -1.88 17.45
CA LYS A 158 6.77 -2.90 17.05
C LYS A 158 5.94 -2.45 15.84
N LEU A 159 6.58 -1.80 14.85
CA LEU A 159 5.93 -1.47 13.59
C LEU A 159 5.65 -2.74 12.78
N ASP A 160 4.59 -2.75 11.97
CA ASP A 160 4.25 -3.89 11.12
C ASP A 160 5.45 -4.31 10.23
N PRO A 161 5.97 -5.54 10.39
CA PRO A 161 7.11 -6.02 9.63
C PRO A 161 6.89 -5.99 8.11
N LYS A 162 5.63 -6.15 7.65
CA LYS A 162 5.30 -6.10 6.22
C LYS A 162 5.51 -4.71 5.65
N LEU A 163 5.07 -3.67 6.37
CA LEU A 163 5.25 -2.28 5.96
C LEU A 163 6.74 -1.92 5.92
N LEU A 164 7.47 -2.31 6.96
CA LEU A 164 8.91 -2.06 7.03
C LEU A 164 9.67 -2.75 5.89
N ARG A 165 9.30 -3.99 5.55
CA ARG A 165 9.90 -4.73 4.42
C ARG A 165 9.70 -4.02 3.09
N ILE A 166 8.49 -3.50 2.83
CA ILE A 166 8.18 -2.77 1.59
C ILE A 166 9.07 -1.53 1.48
N ILE A 167 9.11 -0.71 2.54
CA ILE A 167 9.92 0.52 2.58
C ILE A 167 11.40 0.18 2.36
N HIS A 168 11.93 -0.77 3.14
CA HIS A 168 13.35 -1.11 3.10
C HIS A 168 13.77 -1.69 1.76
N TYR A 169 12.96 -2.57 1.16
CA TYR A 169 13.23 -3.17 -0.16
C TYR A 169 13.36 -2.09 -1.25
N HIS A 170 12.37 -1.20 -1.38
CA HIS A 170 12.39 -0.20 -2.44
C HIS A 170 13.52 0.83 -2.27
N MET A 171 13.81 1.25 -1.04
CA MET A 171 14.91 2.17 -0.78
C MET A 171 16.27 1.50 -0.98
N LYS A 172 16.46 0.26 -0.49
CA LYS A 172 17.71 -0.48 -0.65
C LYS A 172 18.00 -0.78 -2.12
N ASN A 173 17.01 -1.23 -2.89
CA ASN A 173 17.18 -1.47 -4.33
C ASN A 173 17.60 -0.22 -5.09
N TYR A 174 17.03 0.94 -4.73
CA TYR A 174 17.45 2.21 -5.32
C TYR A 174 18.91 2.52 -4.98
N ILE A 175 19.30 2.35 -3.72
CA ILE A 175 20.63 2.68 -3.24
C ILE A 175 21.70 1.74 -3.83
N ASP A 176 21.37 0.46 -3.97
CA ASP A 176 22.29 -0.57 -4.48
C ASP A 176 22.44 -0.49 -6.01
N SER A 177 21.47 0.05 -6.74
CA SER A 177 21.47 0.08 -8.22
C SER A 177 20.93 1.40 -8.79
N PRO A 178 21.71 2.49 -8.68
CA PRO A 178 21.30 3.83 -9.13
C PRO A 178 21.55 4.10 -10.62
N LYS A 179 21.94 3.11 -11.43
CA LYS A 179 22.43 3.34 -12.80
C LYS A 179 21.40 4.13 -13.62
N GLY A 180 21.84 5.27 -14.16
CA GLY A 180 20.99 6.17 -14.95
C GLY A 180 19.92 6.91 -14.13
N SER A 181 20.05 6.96 -12.79
CA SER A 181 19.11 7.69 -11.94
C SER A 181 19.21 9.19 -12.16
N SER A 182 18.06 9.86 -12.18
CA SER A 182 17.99 11.32 -12.23
C SER A 182 18.14 11.94 -10.84
N TYR A 183 18.49 13.22 -10.81
CA TYR A 183 18.46 14.01 -9.56
C TYR A 183 17.08 13.99 -8.92
N ARG A 184 16.00 13.98 -9.70
CA ARG A 184 14.61 13.91 -9.21
C ARG A 184 14.41 12.70 -8.31
N LYS A 185 14.83 11.52 -8.78
CA LYS A 185 14.70 10.27 -8.02
C LYS A 185 15.63 10.24 -6.81
N PHE A 186 16.82 10.82 -6.93
CA PHE A 186 17.75 10.95 -5.81
C PHE A 186 17.23 11.88 -4.70
N ILE A 187 16.71 13.06 -5.07
CA ILE A 187 16.06 14.01 -4.17
C ILE A 187 14.87 13.33 -3.51
N TYR A 188 14.04 12.60 -4.27
CA TYR A 188 12.95 11.81 -3.72
C TYR A 188 13.43 10.89 -2.60
N CYS A 189 14.44 10.06 -2.86
CA CYS A 189 14.97 9.10 -1.90
C CYS A 189 15.62 9.78 -0.67
N LYS A 190 16.36 10.88 -0.85
CA LYS A 190 16.93 11.68 0.25
C LYS A 190 15.84 12.20 1.17
N THR A 191 14.84 12.86 0.60
CA THR A 191 13.72 13.42 1.36
C THR A 191 12.88 12.32 2.01
N PHE A 192 12.59 11.24 1.28
CA PHE A 192 11.85 10.10 1.81
C PHE A 192 12.55 9.51 3.04
N ILE A 193 13.84 9.19 2.94
CA ILE A 193 14.58 8.61 4.07
C ILE A 193 14.63 9.59 5.26
N ALA A 194 14.80 10.89 5.01
CA ALA A 194 14.80 11.90 6.07
C ALA A 194 13.44 11.98 6.80
N GLU A 195 12.33 12.06 6.06
CA GLU A 195 10.97 12.12 6.61
C GLU A 195 10.63 10.88 7.44
N ILE A 196 10.93 9.69 6.90
CA ILE A 196 10.68 8.42 7.59
C ILE A 196 11.55 8.31 8.85
N HIS A 197 12.82 8.70 8.77
CA HIS A 197 13.71 8.73 9.93
C HIS A 197 13.16 9.65 11.03
N ASN A 198 12.68 10.84 10.68
CA ASN A 198 12.10 11.79 11.64
C ASN A 198 10.85 11.21 12.33
N ILE A 199 9.96 10.57 11.58
CA ILE A 199 8.75 9.94 12.13
C ILE A 199 9.12 8.78 13.05
N VAL A 200 10.03 7.92 12.62
CA VAL A 200 10.46 6.75 13.41
C VAL A 200 11.28 7.18 14.64
N SER A 201 11.98 8.31 14.60
CA SER A 201 12.72 8.88 15.74
C SER A 201 11.82 9.62 16.76
N SER A 202 10.57 9.92 16.41
CA SER A 202 9.63 10.63 17.30
C SER A 202 9.31 9.86 18.59
N SER A 203 8.55 10.42 19.53
CA SER A 203 8.08 9.66 20.72
C SER A 203 6.92 8.70 20.41
N LEU A 204 6.41 8.66 19.17
CA LEU A 204 5.27 7.81 18.80
C LEU A 204 5.62 6.32 18.79
N LEU A 205 4.65 5.50 19.19
CA LEU A 205 4.74 4.04 19.29
C LEU A 205 3.52 3.33 18.69
N GLY A 206 3.70 2.09 18.26
CA GLY A 206 2.63 1.18 17.81
C GLY A 206 1.71 1.77 16.74
N LEU A 207 0.40 1.66 16.94
CA LEU A 207 -0.61 2.08 15.95
C LEU A 207 -0.59 3.60 15.65
N LYS A 208 -0.18 4.45 16.60
CA LYS A 208 -0.10 5.89 16.35
C LYS A 208 1.05 6.22 15.38
N LEU A 209 2.21 5.59 15.60
CA LEU A 209 3.36 5.68 14.70
C LEU A 209 3.01 5.17 13.30
N GLU A 210 2.37 4.00 13.22
CA GLU A 210 2.01 3.39 11.93
C GLU A 210 1.03 4.27 11.14
N LYS A 211 0.03 4.86 11.80
CA LYS A 211 -0.89 5.82 11.16
C LYS A 211 -0.14 7.03 10.60
N GLN A 212 0.75 7.62 11.40
CA GLN A 212 1.54 8.77 10.96
C GLN A 212 2.42 8.42 9.76
N LEU A 213 3.01 7.21 9.79
CA LEU A 213 3.83 6.71 8.70
C LEU A 213 3.01 6.53 7.41
N ILE A 214 1.84 5.91 7.49
CA ILE A 214 0.96 5.73 6.32
C ILE A 214 0.54 7.08 5.73
N VAL A 215 0.16 8.05 6.56
CA VAL A 215 -0.20 9.41 6.10
C VAL A 215 0.98 10.06 5.38
N ASN A 216 2.19 9.96 5.93
CA ASN A 216 3.38 10.52 5.31
C ASN A 216 3.74 9.81 3.99
N LEU A 217 3.60 8.48 3.91
CA LEU A 217 3.82 7.73 2.67
C LEU A 217 2.83 8.10 1.56
N ILE A 218 1.59 8.43 1.91
CA ILE A 218 0.60 8.97 0.96
C ILE A 218 0.99 10.39 0.54
N TYR A 219 1.40 11.24 1.49
CA TYR A 219 1.85 12.61 1.22
C TYR A 219 3.05 12.65 0.27
N LEU A 220 4.03 11.76 0.47
CA LEU A 220 5.20 11.61 -0.41
C LEU A 220 4.87 10.87 -1.71
N ASN A 221 3.60 10.55 -1.99
CA ASN A 221 3.16 9.77 -3.15
C ASN A 221 4.05 8.54 -3.41
N PHE A 222 4.21 7.69 -2.39
CA PHE A 222 4.95 6.42 -2.50
C PHE A 222 4.13 5.39 -3.29
N ASN A 223 3.93 5.68 -4.58
CA ASN A 223 3.07 4.99 -5.54
C ASN A 223 3.68 3.67 -6.06
N VAL A 224 4.21 2.86 -5.15
CA VAL A 224 4.64 1.48 -5.44
C VAL A 224 3.48 0.51 -5.26
N TYR A 225 3.36 -0.44 -6.19
CA TYR A 225 2.28 -1.44 -6.16
C TYR A 225 2.26 -2.26 -4.86
N ALA A 226 3.44 -2.59 -4.30
CA ALA A 226 3.53 -3.32 -3.06
C ALA A 226 2.86 -2.60 -1.87
N PHE A 227 3.00 -1.26 -1.81
CA PHE A 227 2.38 -0.45 -0.77
C PHE A 227 0.88 -0.25 -1.01
N TYR A 228 0.47 -0.05 -2.27
CA TYR A 228 -0.95 -0.06 -2.66
C TYR A 228 -1.63 -1.37 -2.22
N SER A 229 -1.06 -2.53 -2.58
CA SER A 229 -1.59 -3.84 -2.23
C SER A 229 -1.64 -4.07 -0.72
N TYR A 230 -0.63 -3.58 0.00
CA TYR A 230 -0.59 -3.61 1.46
C TYR A 230 -1.77 -2.85 2.08
N LEU A 231 -2.03 -1.61 1.63
CA LEU A 231 -3.16 -0.81 2.11
C LEU A 231 -4.50 -1.45 1.77
N GLY A 232 -4.68 -1.92 0.52
CA GLY A 232 -5.88 -2.62 0.08
C GLY A 232 -6.23 -3.81 0.97
N LYS A 233 -5.26 -4.70 1.23
CA LYS A 233 -5.44 -5.86 2.12
C LYS A 233 -5.84 -5.47 3.54
N ARG A 234 -5.28 -4.38 4.07
CA ARG A 234 -5.63 -3.89 5.42
C ARG A 234 -7.03 -3.29 5.47
N ILE A 235 -7.43 -2.54 4.45
CA ILE A 235 -8.78 -1.99 4.33
C ILE A 235 -9.78 -3.14 4.25
N ILE A 236 -9.53 -4.15 3.41
CA ILE A 236 -10.35 -5.36 3.28
C ILE A 236 -10.54 -6.04 4.63
N LYS A 237 -9.42 -6.40 5.29
CA LYS A 237 -9.47 -7.06 6.60
C LYS A 237 -10.27 -6.25 7.63
N HIS A 238 -10.13 -4.93 7.62
CA HIS A 238 -10.77 -4.07 8.61
C HIS A 238 -12.28 -3.85 8.37
N TYR A 239 -12.71 -3.70 7.11
CA TYR A 239 -14.15 -3.60 6.87
C TYR A 239 -14.81 -4.97 7.03
N GLN A 240 -14.20 -6.06 6.57
CA GLN A 240 -14.79 -7.42 6.69
C GLN A 240 -14.97 -7.87 8.14
N SER A 241 -14.19 -7.32 9.07
CA SER A 241 -14.34 -7.60 10.51
C SER A 241 -15.56 -6.92 11.15
N LYS A 242 -16.36 -6.15 10.40
CA LYS A 242 -17.58 -5.50 10.91
C LYS A 242 -18.77 -6.44 10.76
N SER A 243 -19.64 -6.45 11.76
CA SER A 243 -20.71 -7.44 11.91
C SER A 243 -21.84 -7.22 10.91
N THR A 244 -22.14 -5.98 10.57
CA THR A 244 -23.27 -5.65 9.70
C THR A 244 -22.84 -5.02 8.38
N TYR A 245 -23.65 -5.23 7.34
CA TYR A 245 -23.45 -4.58 6.04
C TYR A 245 -23.34 -3.05 6.16
N GLN A 246 -24.16 -2.44 7.03
CA GLN A 246 -24.16 -0.99 7.22
C GLN A 246 -22.83 -0.51 7.81
N GLU A 247 -22.30 -1.20 8.82
CA GLU A 247 -20.99 -0.90 9.41
C GLU A 247 -19.85 -1.08 8.39
N GLN A 248 -19.89 -2.14 7.58
CA GLN A 248 -18.92 -2.38 6.51
C GLN A 248 -18.89 -1.20 5.52
N LEU A 249 -20.09 -0.77 5.05
CA LEU A 249 -20.22 0.34 4.13
C LEU A 249 -19.80 1.69 4.74
N ILE A 250 -20.16 1.95 6.01
CA ILE A 250 -19.70 3.15 6.73
C ILE A 250 -18.18 3.13 6.86
N CYS A 251 -17.58 1.97 7.14
CA CYS A 251 -16.13 1.81 7.23
C CYS A 251 -15.44 2.14 5.90
N LEU A 252 -15.93 1.60 4.78
CA LEU A 252 -15.41 1.93 3.45
C LEU A 252 -15.55 3.42 3.11
N LYS A 253 -16.72 4.02 3.38
CA LYS A 253 -16.93 5.47 3.19
C LYS A 253 -15.99 6.32 4.04
N ARG A 254 -15.67 5.90 5.26
CA ARG A 254 -14.67 6.58 6.12
C ARG A 254 -13.28 6.49 5.51
N PHE A 255 -12.86 5.33 5.02
CA PHE A 255 -11.57 5.20 4.31
C PHE A 255 -11.53 6.08 3.06
N LYS A 256 -12.59 6.08 2.24
CA LYS A 256 -12.71 6.96 1.07
C LYS A 256 -12.49 8.42 1.45
N LYS A 257 -13.22 8.89 2.47
CA LYS A 257 -13.10 10.26 2.99
C LYS A 257 -11.66 10.57 3.41
N LEU A 258 -11.02 9.70 4.19
CA LEU A 258 -9.65 9.91 4.68
C LEU A 258 -8.63 10.00 3.53
N ILE A 259 -8.73 9.11 2.54
CA ILE A 259 -7.82 9.13 1.38
C ILE A 259 -8.07 10.39 0.53
N GLN A 260 -9.32 10.74 0.23
CA GLN A 260 -9.62 11.93 -0.57
C GLN A 260 -9.21 13.23 0.12
N GLN A 261 -9.28 13.28 1.44
CA GLN A 261 -8.84 14.43 2.25
C GLN A 261 -7.33 14.46 2.49
N SER A 262 -6.59 13.39 2.17
CA SER A 262 -5.14 13.38 2.30
C SER A 262 -4.49 14.37 1.32
N GLN A 263 -3.46 15.06 1.80
CA GLN A 263 -2.64 15.93 0.96
C GLN A 263 -1.57 15.08 0.26
N ILE A 264 -1.23 15.46 -0.98
CA ILE A 264 -0.06 14.95 -1.68
C ILE A 264 0.89 16.13 -1.90
N LYS A 265 2.18 15.89 -1.75
CA LYS A 265 3.21 16.83 -2.13
C LYS A 265 3.24 16.97 -3.66
N PRO A 266 2.98 18.17 -4.22
CA PRO A 266 2.95 18.36 -5.67
C PRO A 266 4.25 17.93 -6.34
N ASP A 267 4.13 17.32 -7.52
CA ASP A 267 5.24 16.87 -8.38
C ASP A 267 6.29 15.98 -7.69
N PHE A 268 5.89 15.30 -6.62
CA PHE A 268 6.79 14.55 -5.76
C PHE A 268 6.34 13.09 -5.63
N GLU A 269 6.80 12.26 -6.54
CA GLU A 269 6.35 10.88 -6.70
C GLU A 269 7.49 9.89 -6.95
N PHE A 270 7.36 8.68 -6.39
CA PHE A 270 8.42 7.67 -6.46
C PHE A 270 8.58 7.12 -7.88
N ASN A 271 7.45 6.73 -8.50
CA ASN A 271 7.37 6.33 -9.90
C ASN A 271 6.74 7.48 -10.70
N GLN A 272 7.57 8.17 -11.47
CA GLN A 272 7.14 9.32 -12.27
C GLN A 272 6.22 8.90 -13.41
N GLY A 273 5.18 9.70 -13.66
CA GLY A 273 4.21 9.46 -14.74
C GLY A 273 3.22 8.33 -14.46
N VAL A 274 3.28 7.73 -13.27
CA VAL A 274 2.29 6.75 -12.79
C VAL A 274 1.27 7.46 -11.94
N GLU A 275 -0.01 7.06 -12.07
CA GLU A 275 -1.09 7.63 -11.27
C GLU A 275 -0.76 7.65 -9.78
N SER A 276 -1.12 8.76 -9.10
CA SER A 276 -0.83 8.92 -7.68
C SER A 276 -1.47 7.81 -6.84
N LEU A 277 -0.82 7.48 -5.72
CA LEU A 277 -1.33 6.50 -4.78
C LEU A 277 -2.72 6.88 -4.26
N LYS A 278 -2.95 8.18 -4.00
CA LYS A 278 -4.24 8.71 -3.56
C LYS A 278 -5.33 8.43 -4.58
N ASN A 279 -5.09 8.72 -5.85
CA ASN A 279 -6.09 8.55 -6.91
C ASN A 279 -6.38 7.07 -7.14
N THR A 280 -5.32 6.25 -7.25
CA THR A 280 -5.44 4.80 -7.42
C THR A 280 -6.22 4.16 -6.27
N LEU A 281 -5.93 4.52 -5.01
CA LEU A 281 -6.68 4.04 -3.84
C LEU A 281 -8.11 4.56 -3.82
N SER A 282 -8.33 5.82 -4.21
CA SER A 282 -9.69 6.40 -4.23
C SER A 282 -10.57 5.66 -5.23
N LYS A 283 -10.08 5.41 -6.44
CA LYS A 283 -10.76 4.60 -7.47
C LYS A 283 -11.05 3.20 -6.95
N TRP A 284 -10.05 2.53 -6.37
CA TRP A 284 -10.25 1.19 -5.82
C TRP A 284 -11.33 1.15 -4.71
N ILE A 285 -11.34 2.12 -3.79
CA ILE A 285 -12.37 2.18 -2.73
C ILE A 285 -13.76 2.48 -3.34
N GLU A 286 -13.84 3.25 -4.41
CA GLU A 286 -15.10 3.52 -5.13
C GLU A 286 -15.68 2.26 -5.76
N GLU A 287 -14.85 1.48 -6.45
CA GLU A 287 -15.22 0.17 -6.99
C GLU A 287 -15.68 -0.78 -5.87
N GLU A 288 -14.93 -0.84 -4.77
CA GLU A 288 -15.31 -1.67 -3.61
C GLU A 288 -16.69 -1.26 -3.05
N ILE A 289 -16.95 0.05 -2.95
CA ILE A 289 -18.27 0.56 -2.52
C ILE A 289 -19.37 0.21 -3.54
N SER A 290 -19.10 0.28 -4.84
CA SER A 290 -20.07 -0.08 -5.89
C SER A 290 -20.42 -1.56 -5.80
N PHE A 291 -19.41 -2.42 -5.78
CA PHE A 291 -19.55 -3.86 -5.61
C PHE A 291 -20.38 -4.21 -4.36
N PHE A 292 -20.11 -3.53 -3.23
CA PHE A 292 -20.89 -3.70 -2.01
C PHE A 292 -22.38 -3.39 -2.20
N LYS A 293 -22.70 -2.27 -2.86
CA LYS A 293 -24.09 -1.86 -3.14
C LYS A 293 -24.79 -2.80 -4.08
N GLU A 294 -24.14 -3.20 -5.17
CA GLU A 294 -24.66 -4.14 -6.17
C GLU A 294 -24.96 -5.50 -5.54
N ARG A 295 -24.03 -6.04 -4.74
CA ARG A 295 -24.24 -7.30 -4.02
C ARG A 295 -25.48 -7.25 -3.12
N ARG A 296 -25.72 -6.12 -2.45
CA ARG A 296 -26.94 -5.93 -1.63
C ARG A 296 -28.20 -5.80 -2.49
N GLN A 297 -28.14 -5.06 -3.59
CA GLN A 297 -29.28 -4.94 -4.51
C GLN A 297 -29.67 -6.29 -5.10
N LEU A 298 -28.69 -7.10 -5.53
CA LEU A 298 -28.93 -8.47 -5.98
C LEU A 298 -29.56 -9.31 -4.87
N ALA A 299 -29.03 -9.25 -3.63
CA ALA A 299 -29.62 -9.97 -2.50
C ALA A 299 -31.08 -9.55 -2.21
N ILE A 300 -31.39 -8.25 -2.33
CA ILE A 300 -32.76 -7.73 -2.22
C ILE A 300 -33.60 -8.23 -3.40
N GLN A 301 -33.12 -8.18 -4.63
CA GLN A 301 -33.85 -8.66 -5.80
C GLN A 301 -34.11 -10.17 -5.74
N PHE A 302 -33.20 -10.98 -5.22
CA PHE A 302 -33.43 -12.41 -5.00
C PHE A 302 -34.44 -12.66 -3.87
N LYS A 303 -34.40 -11.86 -2.79
CA LYS A 303 -35.42 -11.88 -1.72
C LYS A 303 -36.79 -11.41 -2.22
N GLU A 304 -36.84 -10.38 -3.04
CA GLU A 304 -38.07 -9.84 -3.65
C GLU A 304 -38.61 -10.75 -4.74
N LYS A 305 -37.78 -11.42 -5.55
CA LYS A 305 -38.24 -12.46 -6.49
C LYS A 305 -38.80 -13.69 -5.75
N SER A 306 -38.30 -13.98 -4.55
CA SER A 306 -38.87 -15.03 -3.69
C SER A 306 -40.12 -14.57 -2.92
N SER A 307 -40.27 -13.27 -2.62
CA SER A 307 -41.46 -12.71 -1.93
C SER A 307 -42.54 -12.10 -2.86
N ARG A 308 -42.24 -11.86 -4.14
CA ARG A 308 -43.23 -11.53 -5.19
C ARG A 308 -43.92 -12.77 -5.78
N LYS A 309 -43.53 -13.99 -5.37
CA LYS A 309 -44.39 -15.18 -5.49
C LYS A 309 -45.39 -15.24 -4.33
N ASN A 310 -46.24 -14.20 -4.25
CA ASN A 310 -47.56 -14.29 -3.62
C ASN A 310 -48.64 -14.71 -4.63
N LEU A 311 -48.25 -15.41 -5.70
CA LEU A 311 -49.05 -16.51 -6.23
C LEU A 311 -48.55 -17.78 -5.56
N PRO A 312 -49.42 -18.72 -5.15
CA PRO A 312 -49.01 -19.89 -4.40
C PRO A 312 -47.93 -20.60 -5.20
N ALA A 313 -46.69 -20.55 -4.70
CA ALA A 313 -45.63 -21.38 -5.21
C ALA A 313 -46.18 -22.80 -5.14
N LYS A 314 -46.35 -23.42 -6.30
CA LYS A 314 -46.54 -24.86 -6.41
C LYS A 314 -45.23 -25.44 -5.88
N ASN A 315 -45.13 -25.62 -4.56
CA ASN A 315 -43.99 -26.23 -3.88
C ASN A 315 -43.79 -27.58 -4.56
N THR A 316 -42.73 -27.70 -5.36
CA THR A 316 -42.31 -28.96 -5.97
C THR A 316 -41.68 -29.89 -4.94
N ASP A 317 -41.31 -29.36 -3.76
CA ASP A 317 -40.54 -30.06 -2.73
C ASP A 317 -41.38 -30.28 -1.46
N LYS A 318 -42.64 -30.71 -1.62
CA LYS A 318 -43.46 -31.10 -0.47
C LYS A 318 -42.96 -32.41 0.13
N ILE A 319 -42.94 -32.49 1.46
CA ILE A 319 -42.69 -33.74 2.18
C ILE A 319 -43.88 -34.66 1.93
N TYR A 320 -43.62 -35.83 1.36
CA TYR A 320 -44.62 -36.86 1.17
C TYR A 320 -44.80 -37.65 2.47
N SER A 321 -46.04 -37.76 2.93
CA SER A 321 -46.43 -38.55 4.10
C SER A 321 -47.39 -39.66 3.68
N ASN A 322 -47.15 -40.89 4.17
CA ASN A 322 -48.10 -41.99 4.00
C ASN A 322 -49.36 -41.84 4.88
N LEU A 323 -49.38 -40.87 5.81
CA LEU A 323 -50.52 -40.60 6.66
C LEU A 323 -51.64 -39.92 5.87
N SER A 324 -52.89 -40.21 6.21
CA SER A 324 -54.03 -39.43 5.74
C SER A 324 -53.96 -37.99 6.25
N VAL A 325 -54.72 -37.09 5.63
CA VAL A 325 -54.76 -35.66 6.05
C VAL A 325 -55.19 -35.52 7.52
N ALA A 326 -56.13 -36.36 7.96
CA ALA A 326 -56.62 -36.36 9.34
C ALA A 326 -55.53 -36.84 10.32
N GLN A 327 -54.87 -37.96 10.01
CA GLN A 327 -53.78 -38.53 10.80
C GLN A 327 -52.59 -37.56 10.91
N LEU A 328 -52.13 -37.00 9.79
CA LEU A 328 -51.04 -36.02 9.78
C LEU A 328 -51.39 -34.77 10.61
N THR A 329 -52.61 -34.26 10.46
CA THR A 329 -53.06 -33.08 11.21
C THR A 329 -53.11 -33.37 12.71
N TYR A 330 -53.61 -34.54 13.10
CA TYR A 330 -53.69 -34.94 14.50
C TYR A 330 -52.31 -35.18 15.11
N LEU A 331 -51.41 -35.85 14.39
CA LEU A 331 -50.01 -36.04 14.79
C LEU A 331 -49.31 -34.71 15.06
N MET A 332 -49.40 -33.77 14.13
CA MET A 332 -48.80 -32.44 14.28
C MET A 332 -49.41 -31.66 15.45
N LYS A 333 -50.71 -31.85 15.73
CA LYS A 333 -51.37 -31.29 16.93
C LYS A 333 -50.82 -31.91 18.21
N LEU A 334 -50.64 -33.24 18.26
CA LEU A 334 -50.08 -33.94 19.41
C LEU A 334 -48.65 -33.50 19.70
N MET A 335 -47.80 -33.39 18.67
CA MET A 335 -46.43 -32.90 18.83
C MET A 335 -46.37 -31.46 19.34
N ALA A 336 -47.27 -30.59 18.87
CA ALA A 336 -47.40 -29.23 19.36
C ALA A 336 -47.85 -29.19 20.83
N ASN A 337 -48.83 -30.01 21.20
CA ASN A 337 -49.35 -30.11 22.57
C ASN A 337 -48.31 -30.69 23.55
N ALA A 338 -47.53 -31.68 23.09
CA ALA A 338 -46.41 -32.27 23.83
C ALA A 338 -45.18 -31.34 23.87
N LYS A 339 -45.26 -30.15 23.27
CA LYS A 339 -44.18 -29.15 23.19
C LYS A 339 -42.90 -29.67 22.53
N ILE A 340 -43.01 -30.67 21.66
CA ILE A 340 -41.91 -31.09 20.77
C ILE A 340 -41.55 -29.93 19.83
N PHE A 341 -42.55 -29.17 19.40
CA PHE A 341 -42.37 -27.86 18.78
C PHE A 341 -43.49 -26.89 19.22
N THR A 342 -43.26 -25.58 19.12
CA THR A 342 -44.20 -24.54 19.59
C THR A 342 -44.63 -23.62 18.43
N PRO A 343 -45.78 -23.87 17.79
CA PRO A 343 -46.27 -23.00 16.72
C PRO A 343 -46.75 -21.65 17.29
N GLU A 344 -46.52 -20.55 16.56
CA GLU A 344 -47.00 -19.20 16.96
C GLU A 344 -48.52 -19.12 17.13
N SER A 345 -49.25 -19.88 16.32
CA SER A 345 -50.71 -20.04 16.43
C SER A 345 -51.18 -21.30 15.73
N LEU A 346 -52.41 -21.73 16.02
CA LEU A 346 -53.04 -22.84 15.32
C LEU A 346 -53.19 -22.58 13.81
N SER A 347 -53.48 -21.33 13.43
CA SER A 347 -53.52 -20.91 12.03
C SER A 347 -52.14 -21.03 11.35
N HIS A 348 -51.06 -20.74 12.08
CA HIS A 348 -49.70 -20.93 11.57
C HIS A 348 -49.38 -22.41 11.34
N LEU A 349 -49.80 -23.29 12.25
CA LEU A 349 -49.64 -24.74 12.10
C LEU A 349 -50.46 -25.30 10.92
N VAL A 350 -51.70 -24.85 10.73
CA VAL A 350 -52.53 -25.21 9.56
C VAL A 350 -51.87 -24.79 8.25
N ASN A 351 -51.32 -23.58 8.20
CA ASN A 351 -50.57 -23.09 7.04
C ASN A 351 -49.33 -23.96 6.79
N PHE A 352 -48.54 -24.22 7.83
CA PHE A 352 -47.34 -25.04 7.75
C PHE A 352 -47.63 -26.42 7.16
N ILE A 353 -48.64 -27.13 7.67
CA ILE A 353 -49.05 -28.44 7.15
C ILE A 353 -49.46 -28.34 5.66
N SER A 354 -50.29 -27.34 5.32
CA SER A 354 -50.84 -27.20 3.98
C SER A 354 -49.78 -26.88 2.91
N TYR A 355 -48.77 -26.09 3.28
CA TYR A 355 -47.70 -25.65 2.38
C TYR A 355 -46.59 -26.69 2.24
N ASN A 356 -46.26 -27.43 3.30
CA ASN A 356 -45.06 -28.27 3.32
C ASN A 356 -45.32 -29.75 3.11
N PHE A 357 -46.56 -30.23 3.27
CA PHE A 357 -46.86 -31.66 3.16
C PHE A 357 -47.76 -32.01 1.97
N SER A 358 -47.62 -33.26 1.52
CA SER A 358 -48.52 -33.99 0.64
C SER A 358 -48.81 -35.36 1.28
N THR A 359 -49.97 -35.94 0.98
CA THR A 359 -50.37 -37.25 1.49
C THR A 359 -50.63 -38.23 0.34
N ALA A 360 -50.69 -39.53 0.65
CA ALA A 360 -51.01 -40.59 -0.32
C ALA A 360 -52.24 -40.28 -1.19
N GLY A 361 -53.27 -39.63 -0.61
CA GLY A 361 -54.49 -39.25 -1.34
C GLY A 361 -54.49 -37.85 -1.94
N GLN A 362 -53.61 -36.92 -1.52
CA GLN A 362 -53.69 -35.50 -1.91
C GLN A 362 -52.31 -34.85 -2.04
N LYS A 363 -51.92 -34.50 -3.28
CA LYS A 363 -50.70 -33.72 -3.58
C LYS A 363 -50.76 -32.29 -3.03
N SER A 364 -51.96 -31.70 -2.97
CA SER A 364 -52.19 -30.36 -2.42
C SER A 364 -53.25 -30.41 -1.33
N LEU A 365 -52.84 -30.18 -0.08
CA LEU A 365 -53.74 -30.11 1.07
C LEU A 365 -54.42 -28.74 1.13
N SER A 366 -55.75 -28.72 1.22
CA SER A 366 -56.49 -27.47 1.38
C SER A 366 -56.45 -27.00 2.84
N ARG A 367 -56.19 -25.71 3.05
CA ARG A 367 -56.18 -25.10 4.40
C ARG A 367 -57.48 -25.34 5.16
N LYS A 368 -58.62 -25.32 4.45
CA LYS A 368 -59.94 -25.60 5.02
C LYS A 368 -60.05 -27.06 5.51
N SER A 369 -59.56 -28.03 4.75
CA SER A 369 -59.56 -29.44 5.13
C SER A 369 -58.68 -29.69 6.37
N VAL A 370 -57.44 -29.19 6.35
CA VAL A 370 -56.51 -29.30 7.49
C VAL A 370 -57.10 -28.64 8.74
N ARG A 371 -57.65 -27.41 8.60
CA ARG A 371 -58.28 -26.71 9.73
C ARG A 371 -59.44 -27.52 10.32
N ASN A 372 -60.34 -28.04 9.48
CA ASN A 372 -61.49 -28.81 9.95
C ASN A 372 -61.04 -30.08 10.70
N LYS A 373 -60.09 -30.83 10.15
CA LYS A 373 -59.54 -32.04 10.80
C LYS A 373 -58.72 -31.73 12.06
N MET A 374 -58.27 -30.49 12.23
CA MET A 374 -57.55 -30.06 13.44
C MET A 374 -58.47 -29.76 14.62
N TYR A 375 -59.68 -29.26 14.33
CA TYR A 375 -60.70 -28.97 15.35
C TYR A 375 -61.62 -30.16 15.62
N SER A 376 -61.95 -30.96 14.59
CA SER A 376 -62.81 -32.13 14.68
C SER A 376 -62.00 -33.39 14.37
N ILE A 377 -61.59 -34.09 15.42
CA ILE A 377 -60.80 -35.32 15.35
C ILE A 377 -61.78 -36.49 15.51
N GLU A 378 -61.75 -37.42 14.56
CA GLU A 378 -62.56 -38.64 14.59
C GLU A 378 -61.88 -39.72 15.44
N ALA A 379 -62.63 -40.53 16.18
CA ALA A 379 -62.09 -41.58 17.05
C ALA A 379 -61.13 -42.52 16.32
N ASN A 380 -61.51 -42.98 15.12
CA ASN A 380 -60.66 -43.81 14.26
C ASN A 380 -59.31 -43.12 13.92
N THR A 381 -59.25 -41.79 13.80
CA THR A 381 -57.97 -41.08 13.58
C THR A 381 -57.06 -41.17 14.80
N ILE A 382 -57.64 -41.17 16.01
CA ILE A 382 -56.90 -41.33 17.26
C ILE A 382 -56.33 -42.74 17.34
N ASP A 383 -57.17 -43.76 17.14
CA ASP A 383 -56.77 -45.17 17.22
C ASP A 383 -55.62 -45.49 16.24
N ASN A 384 -55.72 -45.01 14.99
CA ASN A 384 -54.66 -45.20 14.00
C ASN A 384 -53.34 -44.51 14.36
N ILE A 385 -53.40 -43.32 15.00
CA ILE A 385 -52.18 -42.63 15.44
C ILE A 385 -51.61 -43.29 16.69
N GLN A 386 -52.42 -43.87 17.57
CA GLN A 386 -51.94 -44.66 18.71
C GLN A 386 -51.18 -45.90 18.24
N GLN A 387 -51.75 -46.67 17.32
CA GLN A 387 -51.08 -47.83 16.71
C GLN A 387 -49.76 -47.44 16.02
N LEU A 388 -49.73 -46.30 15.33
CA LEU A 388 -48.49 -45.78 14.74
C LEU A 388 -47.43 -45.48 15.81
N MET A 389 -47.83 -44.91 16.94
CA MET A 389 -46.91 -44.59 18.04
C MET A 389 -46.38 -45.84 18.71
N GLU A 390 -47.22 -46.85 18.92
CA GLU A 390 -46.82 -48.16 19.45
C GLU A 390 -45.77 -48.82 18.53
N ALA A 391 -46.00 -48.83 17.21
CA ALA A 391 -45.03 -49.35 16.25
C ALA A 391 -43.69 -48.57 16.26
N LEU A 392 -43.73 -47.24 16.48
CA LEU A 392 -42.50 -46.44 16.62
C LEU A 392 -41.76 -46.74 17.93
N ILE A 393 -42.48 -47.05 19.00
CA ILE A 393 -41.89 -47.47 20.28
C ILE A 393 -41.23 -48.84 20.12
N GLU A 394 -41.93 -49.82 19.54
CA GLU A 394 -41.39 -51.15 19.27
C GLU A 394 -40.11 -51.09 18.41
N GLN A 395 -40.10 -50.24 17.37
CA GLN A 395 -38.90 -50.04 16.55
C GLN A 395 -37.75 -49.43 17.37
N ALA A 396 -38.04 -48.43 18.20
CA ALA A 396 -37.01 -47.81 19.04
C ALA A 396 -36.47 -48.76 20.13
N GLU A 397 -37.27 -49.74 20.58
CA GLU A 397 -36.83 -50.82 21.46
C GLU A 397 -35.96 -51.83 20.72
N SER A 398 -36.36 -52.25 19.52
CA SER A 398 -35.55 -53.13 18.66
C SER A 398 -34.19 -52.51 18.30
N ASP A 399 -34.15 -51.20 18.01
CA ASP A 399 -32.91 -50.47 17.72
C ASP A 399 -31.94 -50.48 18.93
N LYS A 400 -32.44 -50.62 20.17
CA LYS A 400 -31.59 -50.77 21.37
C LYS A 400 -31.04 -52.18 21.53
N GLU A 401 -31.72 -53.21 21.05
CA GLU A 401 -31.22 -54.59 21.09
C GLU A 401 -30.13 -54.84 20.05
N LEU A 402 -30.01 -53.96 19.04
CA LEU A 402 -28.98 -53.99 17.99
C LEU A 402 -27.71 -53.19 18.33
N LEU A 403 -27.70 -52.45 19.45
CA LEU A 403 -26.55 -51.74 20.01
C LEU A 403 -25.89 -52.57 21.11
#